data_AF-A0A0C4F652-F1
#
_entry.id   AF-A0A0C4F652-F1
#
_cell.length_a   1.000
_cell.length_b   1.000
_cell.length_c   1.000
_cell.angle_alpha   90.00
_cell.angle_beta   90.00
_cell.angle_gamma   90.00
#
_symmetry.space_group_name_H-M   'P 1'
#
loop_
_entity.id
_entity.type
_entity.pdbx_description
1 polymer ?
#
loop_
_entity_poly.entity_id
_entity_poly.type
_entity_poly.pdbx_seq_one_letter_code
_entity_poly.pdbx_strand_id
1 'polypeptide(L)'
;MDSTDINQVPKFKSGTIQEIFRQAWTNERKSSLKLMVEKPPKINEIGLRLSTEYLRLFTIELIHRATQVAQQEEEEEQEVRRLNEKDGAADDNLRSALKGLIQLRHLQKAAPGVLLDF
;
A
#
# COMPACT_ATOMS: atom_id res chain seq x y z
N MET A 1 4.51 8.03 -29.37
CA MET A 1 3.04 8.12 -29.20
C MET A 1 2.71 7.28 -27.99
N ASP A 2 2.68 7.89 -26.80
CA ASP A 2 2.23 7.18 -25.60
C ASP A 2 0.70 7.20 -25.61
N SER A 3 0.09 6.09 -26.02
CA SER A 3 -1.31 5.83 -25.70
C SER A 3 -1.37 5.53 -24.20
N THR A 4 -1.64 6.56 -23.40
CA THR A 4 -1.99 6.37 -22.00
C THR A 4 -3.33 5.66 -21.97
N ASP A 5 -3.28 4.33 -21.94
CA ASP A 5 -4.47 3.50 -21.77
C ASP A 5 -5.06 3.87 -20.40
N ILE A 6 -6.23 4.50 -20.41
CA ILE A 6 -6.89 5.07 -19.22
C ILE A 6 -7.15 3.99 -18.17
N ASN A 7 -7.14 2.71 -18.57
CA ASN A 7 -7.35 1.55 -17.72
C ASN A 7 -6.05 0.98 -17.10
N GLN A 8 -4.87 1.52 -17.43
CA GLN A 8 -3.63 1.00 -16.88
C GLN A 8 -3.37 1.54 -15.47
N VAL A 9 -3.27 0.65 -14.48
CA VAL A 9 -2.89 1.06 -13.11
C VAL A 9 -1.55 1.82 -13.17
N PRO A 10 -1.43 3.01 -12.55
CA PRO A 10 -0.22 3.82 -12.62
C PRO A 10 1.04 3.05 -12.27
N LYS A 11 2.15 3.41 -12.93
CA LYS A 11 3.47 2.82 -12.69
C LYS A 11 4.36 3.81 -11.94
N PHE A 12 5.22 3.27 -11.09
CA PHE A 12 6.29 4.07 -10.50
C PHE A 12 7.28 4.51 -11.58
N LYS A 13 7.72 5.77 -11.51
CA LYS A 13 8.79 6.26 -12.38
C LYS A 13 10.09 5.54 -12.02
N SER A 14 10.86 5.12 -13.02
CA SER A 14 12.16 4.45 -12.78
C SER A 14 13.10 5.29 -11.91
N GLY A 15 13.09 6.62 -12.03
CA GLY A 15 13.87 7.51 -11.16
C GLY A 15 13.47 7.43 -9.68
N THR A 16 12.19 7.20 -9.37
CA THR A 16 11.71 6.99 -8.00
C THR A 16 12.29 5.70 -7.43
N ILE A 17 12.30 4.62 -8.22
CA ILE A 17 12.86 3.33 -7.78
C ILE A 17 14.38 3.42 -7.57
N GLN A 18 15.12 4.09 -8.47
CA GLN A 18 16.55 4.34 -8.27
C GLN A 18 16.84 5.09 -6.98
N GLU A 19 16.03 6.10 -6.68
CA GLU A 19 16.17 6.89 -5.46
C GLU A 19 15.88 6.05 -4.20
N ILE A 20 14.87 5.17 -4.23
CA ILE A 20 14.59 4.22 -3.14
C ILE A 20 15.79 3.31 -2.87
N PHE A 21 16.38 2.70 -3.91
CA PHE A 21 17.58 1.86 -3.74
C PHE A 21 18.75 2.64 -3.15
N ARG A 22 18.98 3.87 -3.64
CA ARG A 22 20.04 4.75 -3.13
C ARG A 22 19.83 5.09 -1.66
N GLN A 23 18.61 5.40 -1.26
CA GLN A 23 18.26 5.74 0.12
C GLN A 23 18.36 4.52 1.05
N ALA A 24 17.84 3.36 0.63
CA ALA A 24 17.93 2.11 1.40
C ALA A 24 19.40 1.76 1.71
N TRP A 25 20.27 1.81 0.70
CA TRP A 25 21.71 1.61 0.86
C TRP A 25 22.36 2.62 1.81
N THR A 26 22.00 3.90 1.66
CA THR A 26 22.59 4.98 2.47
C THR A 26 22.15 4.87 3.94
N ASN A 27 20.88 4.54 4.20
CA ASN A 27 20.33 4.46 5.54
C ASN A 27 20.85 3.24 6.30
N GLU A 28 20.96 2.08 5.65
CA GLU A 28 21.60 0.89 6.23
C GLU A 28 23.02 1.23 6.72
N ARG A 29 23.77 2.00 5.94
CA ARG A 29 25.17 2.33 6.25
C ARG A 29 25.35 3.50 7.21
N LYS A 30 24.40 4.44 7.30
CA LYS A 30 24.42 5.45 8.37
C LYS A 30 24.40 4.82 9.77
N SER A 31 23.78 3.64 9.91
CA SER A 31 23.79 2.88 11.16
C SER A 31 25.13 2.18 11.46
N SER A 32 26.01 2.04 10.46
CA SER A 32 27.29 1.35 10.56
C SER A 32 28.44 2.33 10.29
N LEU A 33 29.13 2.76 11.36
CA LEU A 33 30.28 3.68 11.35
C LEU A 33 31.42 3.30 10.37
N LYS A 34 31.39 2.10 9.76
CA LYS A 34 32.46 1.55 8.91
C LYS A 34 32.37 1.89 7.41
N LEU A 35 31.28 2.47 6.88
CA LEU A 35 31.01 2.42 5.43
C LEU A 35 30.62 3.76 4.76
N MET A 36 31.13 4.90 5.26
CA MET A 36 30.85 6.22 4.66
C MET A 36 31.54 6.48 3.30
N VAL A 37 32.37 5.57 2.78
CA VAL A 37 33.23 5.82 1.62
C VAL A 37 32.76 5.12 0.34
N GLU A 38 31.94 4.08 0.45
CA GLU A 38 31.54 3.27 -0.71
C GLU A 38 30.29 3.83 -1.40
N LYS A 39 30.39 3.99 -2.73
CA LYS A 39 29.28 4.45 -3.57
C LYS A 39 28.14 3.41 -3.60
N PRO A 40 26.88 3.83 -3.70
CA PRO A 40 25.75 2.92 -3.89
C PRO A 40 25.96 2.02 -5.12
N PRO A 41 25.61 0.72 -5.03
CA PRO A 41 25.67 -0.18 -6.16
C PRO A 41 24.73 0.32 -7.25
N LYS A 42 25.15 0.15 -8.51
CA LYS A 42 24.33 0.51 -9.66
C LYS A 42 23.35 -0.62 -9.96
N ILE A 43 22.06 -0.29 -10.05
CA ILE A 43 21.04 -1.20 -10.57
C ILE A 43 21.01 -1.11 -12.10
N ASN A 44 20.95 -2.25 -12.77
CA ASN A 44 20.81 -2.28 -14.23
C ASN A 44 19.36 -1.98 -14.66
N GLU A 45 19.14 -1.73 -15.95
CA GLU A 45 17.83 -1.33 -16.48
C GLU A 45 16.76 -2.42 -16.27
N ILE A 46 17.11 -3.69 -16.45
CA ILE A 46 16.20 -4.82 -16.29
C ILE A 46 15.74 -4.92 -14.83
N GLY A 47 16.68 -4.88 -13.89
CA GLY A 47 16.39 -4.91 -12.45
C GLY A 47 15.54 -3.72 -12.03
N LEU A 48 15.81 -2.54 -12.62
CA LEU A 48 15.01 -1.34 -12.37
C LEU A 48 13.57 -1.50 -12.86
N ARG A 49 13.38 -2.03 -14.06
CA ARG A 49 12.05 -2.29 -14.64
C ARG A 49 11.27 -3.32 -13.82
N LEU A 50 11.92 -4.40 -13.41
CA LEU A 50 11.30 -5.42 -12.55
C LEU A 50 10.92 -4.84 -11.19
N SER A 51 11.78 -4.04 -10.58
CA SER A 51 11.52 -3.40 -9.30
C SER A 51 10.34 -2.44 -9.36
N THR A 52 10.17 -1.71 -10.47
CA THR A 52 8.97 -0.88 -10.72
C THR A 52 7.69 -1.70 -10.70
N GLU A 53 7.66 -2.84 -11.38
CA GLU A 53 6.48 -3.71 -11.40
C GLU A 53 6.28 -4.42 -10.05
N TYR A 54 7.35 -4.79 -9.35
CA TYR A 54 7.27 -5.42 -8.03
C TYR A 54 6.66 -4.50 -6.98
N LEU A 55 7.13 -3.24 -6.91
CA LEU A 55 6.55 -2.26 -5.98
C LEU A 55 5.09 -1.93 -6.33
N ARG A 56 4.76 -1.95 -7.62
CA ARG A 56 3.38 -1.80 -8.11
C ARG A 56 2.49 -2.95 -7.66
N LEU A 57 2.94 -4.20 -7.83
CA LEU A 57 2.24 -5.40 -7.37
C LEU A 57 2.05 -5.38 -5.85
N PHE A 58 3.10 -5.08 -5.08
CA PHE A 58 3.01 -4.93 -3.63
C PHE A 58 1.94 -3.91 -3.22
N THR A 59 1.94 -2.73 -3.86
CA THR A 59 0.97 -1.67 -3.56
C THR A 59 -0.46 -2.09 -3.90
N ILE A 60 -0.65 -2.74 -5.05
CA ILE A 60 -1.96 -3.25 -5.47
C ILE A 60 -2.47 -4.31 -4.48
N GLU A 61 -1.63 -5.27 -4.11
CA GLU A 61 -2.00 -6.34 -3.18
C GLU A 61 -2.35 -5.78 -1.79
N LEU A 62 -1.58 -4.80 -1.30
CA LEU A 62 -1.88 -4.14 -0.03
C LEU A 62 -3.22 -3.42 -0.04
N ILE A 63 -3.53 -2.69 -1.11
CA ILE A 63 -4.82 -2.02 -1.29
C ILE A 63 -5.95 -3.06 -1.42
N HIS A 64 -5.73 -4.13 -2.17
CA HIS A 64 -6.70 -5.19 -2.38
C HIS A 64 -7.08 -5.87 -1.06
N ARG A 65 -6.10 -6.29 -0.25
CA ARG A 65 -6.36 -6.90 1.06
C ARG A 65 -6.99 -5.92 2.04
N ALA A 66 -6.56 -4.66 2.05
CA ALA A 66 -7.20 -3.65 2.89
C ALA A 66 -8.66 -3.41 2.49
N THR A 67 -8.99 -3.54 1.20
CA THR A 67 -10.38 -3.46 0.70
C THR A 67 -11.20 -4.66 1.19
N GLN A 68 -10.64 -5.87 1.14
CA GLN A 68 -11.31 -7.07 1.65
C GLN A 68 -11.61 -6.95 3.15
N VAL A 69 -10.65 -6.47 3.94
CA VAL A 69 -10.85 -6.21 5.38
C VAL A 69 -11.96 -5.18 5.61
N ALA A 70 -11.98 -4.10 4.83
CA ALA A 70 -13.02 -3.08 4.94
C ALA A 70 -14.42 -3.65 4.66
N GLN A 71 -14.55 -4.48 3.63
CA GLN A 71 -15.82 -5.13 3.26
C GLN A 71 -16.30 -6.09 4.35
N GLN A 72 -15.39 -6.89 4.92
CA GLN A 72 -15.73 -7.80 6.03
C GLN A 72 -16.22 -7.04 7.25
N GLU A 73 -15.53 -5.96 7.66
CA GLU A 73 -15.96 -5.12 8.78
C GLU A 73 -17.33 -4.49 8.52
N GLU A 74 -17.60 -4.01 7.30
CA GLU A 74 -18.91 -3.44 6.95
C GLU A 74 -20.05 -4.47 6.99
N GLU A 75 -19.78 -5.71 6.61
CA GLU A 75 -20.74 -6.82 6.69
C GLU A 75 -21.02 -7.20 8.15
N GLU A 76 -19.98 -7.34 8.97
CA GLU A 76 -20.10 -7.62 10.41
C GLU A 76 -20.86 -6.51 11.15
N GLU A 77 -20.55 -5.24 10.87
CA GLU A 77 -21.26 -4.09 11.47
C GLU A 77 -22.75 -4.06 11.06
N GLN A 78 -23.07 -4.39 9.81
CA GLN A 78 -24.45 -4.47 9.34
C GLN A 78 -25.21 -5.62 10.00
N GLU A 79 -24.58 -6.78 10.20
CA GLU A 79 -25.18 -7.92 10.87
C GLU A 79 -25.49 -7.60 12.34
N VAL A 80 -24.54 -6.98 13.07
CA VAL A 80 -24.74 -6.55 14.47
C VAL A 80 -25.87 -5.52 14.58
N ARG A 81 -26.01 -4.59 13.62
CA ARG A 81 -27.11 -3.62 13.58
C ARG A 81 -28.47 -4.26 13.34
N ARG A 82 -28.56 -5.28 12.47
CA ARG A 82 -29.80 -6.04 12.27
C ARG A 82 -30.25 -6.76 13.54
N LEU A 83 -29.29 -7.14 14.39
CA LEU A 83 -29.56 -7.80 15.67
C LEU A 83 -29.86 -6.80 16.81
N ASN A 84 -29.39 -5.56 16.71
CA ASN A 84 -29.57 -4.51 17.71
C ASN A 84 -30.27 -3.29 17.10
N GLU A 85 -31.61 -3.33 17.03
CA GLU A 85 -32.43 -2.16 16.69
C GLU A 85 -32.30 -1.07 17.78
N LYS A 86 -31.34 -0.15 17.65
CA LYS A 86 -31.33 1.10 18.44
C LYS A 86 -30.83 2.31 17.66
N ASP A 87 -31.64 3.36 17.78
CA ASP A 87 -31.55 4.69 17.19
C ASP A 87 -30.18 5.39 17.38
N GLY A 88 -29.66 5.97 16.29
CA GLY A 88 -28.40 6.72 16.28
C GLY A 88 -28.18 7.60 15.04
N ALA A 89 -29.17 8.41 14.65
CA ALA A 89 -29.21 9.14 13.37
C ALA A 89 -28.04 10.12 13.08
N ALA A 90 -27.30 10.59 14.09
CA ALA A 90 -26.21 11.54 13.90
C ALA A 90 -24.87 10.87 13.51
N ASP A 91 -24.61 9.67 14.04
CA ASP A 91 -23.39 8.90 13.78
C ASP A 91 -23.47 8.18 12.40
N ASP A 92 -24.69 7.92 11.93
CA ASP A 92 -24.97 7.29 10.64
C ASP A 92 -24.56 8.15 9.43
N ASN A 93 -24.62 9.49 9.52
CA ASN A 93 -24.23 10.36 8.42
C ASN A 93 -22.71 10.36 8.18
N LEU A 94 -21.91 10.39 9.26
CA LEU A 94 -20.46 10.32 9.15
C LEU A 94 -20.00 8.91 8.74
N ARG A 95 -20.64 7.86 9.28
CA ARG A 95 -20.38 6.47 8.87
C ARG A 95 -20.75 6.20 7.42
N SER A 96 -21.88 6.74 6.94
CA SER A 96 -22.28 6.66 5.53
C SER A 96 -21.23 7.31 4.63
N ALA A 97 -20.69 8.48 5.03
CA ALA A 97 -19.62 9.14 4.29
C ALA A 97 -18.29 8.35 4.27
N LEU A 98 -18.08 7.46 5.23
CA LEU A 98 -16.90 6.60 5.33
C LEU A 98 -17.10 5.21 4.73
N LYS A 99 -18.32 4.88 4.31
CA LYS A 99 -18.66 3.59 3.72
C LYS A 99 -17.99 3.43 2.35
N GLY A 100 -17.37 2.27 2.13
CA GLY A 100 -16.60 1.98 0.92
C GLY A 100 -15.21 2.64 0.87
N LEU A 101 -14.82 3.40 1.90
CA LEU A 101 -13.48 3.99 1.99
C LEU A 101 -12.54 3.12 2.82
N ILE A 102 -11.36 2.84 2.27
CA ILE A 102 -10.28 2.18 2.99
C ILE A 102 -9.74 3.15 4.05
N GLN A 103 -9.77 2.74 5.31
CA GLN A 103 -9.21 3.46 6.43
C GLN A 103 -7.84 2.89 6.83
N LEU A 104 -7.06 3.67 7.58
CA LEU A 104 -5.74 3.26 8.06
C LEU A 104 -5.78 1.94 8.85
N ARG A 105 -6.85 1.71 9.62
CA ARG A 105 -7.04 0.47 10.39
C ARG A 105 -7.13 -0.77 9.49
N HIS A 106 -7.75 -0.66 8.31
CA HIS A 106 -7.86 -1.77 7.37
C HIS A 106 -6.48 -2.12 6.78
N LEU A 107 -5.68 -1.09 6.47
CA LEU A 107 -4.28 -1.27 6.07
C LEU A 107 -3.44 -1.92 7.16
N GLN A 108 -3.60 -1.51 8.42
CA GLN A 108 -2.87 -2.09 9.56
C GLN A 108 -3.21 -3.58 9.78
N LYS A 109 -4.46 -3.97 9.55
CA LYS A 109 -4.89 -5.38 9.62
C LYS A 109 -4.38 -6.21 8.42
N ALA A 110 -4.37 -5.63 7.23
CA ALA A 110 -3.93 -6.31 6.01
C ALA A 110 -2.40 -6.44 5.90
N ALA A 111 -1.66 -5.42 6.37
CA ALA A 111 -0.22 -5.30 6.16
C ALA A 111 0.61 -6.52 6.61
N PRO A 112 0.39 -7.15 7.79
CA PRO A 112 1.18 -8.28 8.22
C PRO A 112 1.15 -9.45 7.23
N GLY A 113 -0.03 -9.77 6.67
CA GLY A 113 -0.16 -10.84 5.68
C GLY A 113 0.59 -10.51 4.38
N VAL A 114 0.45 -9.28 3.89
CA VAL A 114 1.14 -8.85 2.66
C VAL A 114 2.65 -8.82 2.83
N LEU A 115 3.14 -8.41 4.01
CA LEU A 115 4.57 -8.39 4.33
C LEU A 115 5.18 -9.78 4.52
N LEU A 116 4.38 -10.83 4.74
CA LEU A 116 4.87 -12.21 4.78
C LEU A 116 4.96 -12.83 3.38
N ASP A 117 4.16 -12.33 2.43
CA ASP A 117 4.13 -12.83 1.05
C ASP A 117 5.23 -12.21 0.16
N PHE A 118 5.89 -11.14 0.63
CA PHE A 118 6.93 -10.37 -0.07
C PHE A 118 8.25 -10.39 0.70
#